data_AF-A0A535FKC4-F1
#
_entry.id   AF-A0A535FKC4-F1
#
_cell.length_a   1.000
_cell.length_b   1.000
_cell.length_c   1.000
_cell.angle_alpha   90.00
_cell.angle_beta   90.00
_cell.angle_gamma   90.00
#
_symmetry.space_group_name_H-M   'P 1'
#
loop_
_entity.id
_entity.type
_entity.pdbx_description
1 polymer ?
#
loop_
_entity_poly.entity_id
_entity_poly.type
_entity_poly.pdbx_seq_one_letter_code
_entity_poly.pdbx_strand_id
1 'polypeptide(L)'
;MALEGPSNDELRPTLAISEDEARNGTTRVLTLAGGRQVTVTVPAGAYSGQELRLPGQGSATSYDPRGSDLVLIINIIATEANRAQPSTNQQEIETLFIPPPPSMQPPFASSPSYPGITTQNQPVTNYPYPTPSMQATPYPNINTNQQPIYAPYQQPVAASPYPTPARRSSVMTVMLIVLTALVIGGGILIYYRSVYVPQQQQLQATATVVAKATGTADAYATSTVQAQATVSAQVTATAQVANARQGQYDQITLRTPKLNDPLTGPGANNWIVADGCNFVNNAYHLVEDKQGFFLTCTGSANNFANFAFQVKMTILKGDFGGLLFRSDTNITKFYYFHISTNGNYDFYYYPDNSGKTSQTLLTGTTSLIHAGLNQENLIAVIAQDNDLNLYVNGKYLDSTSYNGPTAGIIGVVADDSTHPTEVVYSQAQVWVL
;
A
#
# COMPACT_ATOMS: atom_id res chain seq x y z
N MET A 1 12.02 -39.28 7.13
CA MET A 1 10.70 -39.80 7.53
C MET A 1 9.65 -39.04 6.76
N ALA A 2 8.74 -39.76 6.09
CA ALA A 2 7.58 -39.16 5.42
C ALA A 2 6.54 -38.74 6.46
N LEU A 3 6.00 -37.52 6.34
CA LEU A 3 5.02 -36.92 7.24
C LEU A 3 3.83 -36.34 6.46
N GLU A 4 2.64 -36.28 7.06
CA GLU A 4 1.46 -35.67 6.42
C GLU A 4 1.68 -34.16 6.22
N GLY A 5 1.52 -33.70 4.98
CA GLY A 5 1.57 -32.27 4.64
C GLY A 5 0.47 -31.47 5.34
N PRO A 6 0.61 -30.13 5.42
CA PRO A 6 -0.28 -29.27 6.23
C PRO A 6 -1.75 -29.47 5.87
N SER A 7 -2.64 -29.62 6.87
CA SER A 7 -4.07 -29.61 6.58
C SER A 7 -4.48 -28.19 6.18
N ASN A 8 -5.18 -28.12 5.06
CA ASN A 8 -5.55 -26.87 4.40
C ASN A 8 -6.78 -26.20 5.07
N ASP A 9 -6.99 -26.44 6.37
CA ASP A 9 -8.24 -26.16 7.08
C ASP A 9 -8.45 -24.66 7.40
N GLU A 10 -7.39 -23.85 7.39
CA GLU A 10 -7.50 -22.39 7.42
C GLU A 10 -6.33 -21.73 6.66
N LEU A 11 -6.58 -21.31 5.42
CA LEU A 11 -5.62 -20.51 4.66
C LEU A 11 -5.67 -19.06 5.14
N ARG A 12 -4.51 -18.52 5.52
CA ARG A 12 -4.31 -17.13 5.97
C ARG A 12 -3.42 -16.27 5.06
N PRO A 13 -3.71 -16.10 3.74
CA PRO A 13 -2.89 -15.26 2.87
C PRO A 13 -3.07 -13.77 3.19
N THR A 14 -1.99 -13.01 2.99
CA THR A 14 -2.04 -11.54 3.05
C THR A 14 -2.40 -10.96 1.68
N LEU A 15 -3.51 -10.22 1.60
CA LEU A 15 -3.93 -9.52 0.39
C LEU A 15 -3.42 -8.07 0.41
N ALA A 16 -2.45 -7.77 -0.46
CA ALA A 16 -1.95 -6.42 -0.66
C ALA A 16 -2.91 -5.58 -1.54
N ILE A 17 -3.47 -4.50 -0.99
CA ILE A 17 -4.30 -3.52 -1.70
C ILE A 17 -3.68 -2.11 -1.62
N SER A 18 -3.98 -1.27 -2.60
CA SER A 18 -3.60 0.15 -2.54
C SER A 18 -4.50 0.95 -1.58
N GLU A 19 -4.03 2.12 -1.16
CA GLU A 19 -4.81 3.04 -0.31
C GLU A 19 -6.13 3.49 -0.96
N ASP A 20 -6.14 3.67 -2.29
CA ASP A 20 -7.37 4.02 -3.03
C ASP A 20 -8.35 2.86 -3.15
N GLU A 21 -7.87 1.62 -3.19
CA GLU A 21 -8.71 0.42 -3.13
C GLU A 21 -9.26 0.19 -1.72
N ALA A 22 -8.48 0.47 -0.68
CA ALA A 22 -8.96 0.45 0.69
C ALA A 22 -10.06 1.51 0.93
N ARG A 23 -9.88 2.72 0.37
CA ARG A 23 -10.88 3.80 0.41
C ARG A 23 -12.19 3.43 -0.29
N ASN A 24 -12.11 3.02 -1.56
CA ASN A 24 -13.29 2.86 -2.42
C ASN A 24 -13.91 1.46 -2.37
N GLY A 25 -13.21 0.50 -1.78
CA GLY A 25 -13.49 -0.93 -1.97
C GLY A 25 -12.89 -1.42 -3.30
N THR A 26 -12.60 -2.71 -3.38
CA THR A 26 -12.05 -3.33 -4.60
C THR A 26 -12.52 -4.78 -4.72
N THR A 27 -12.50 -5.30 -5.93
CA THR A 27 -12.72 -6.72 -6.19
C THR A 27 -11.46 -7.30 -6.80
N ARG A 28 -10.80 -8.22 -6.09
CA ARG A 28 -9.57 -8.88 -6.54
C ARG A 28 -9.84 -10.35 -6.81
N VAL A 29 -9.22 -10.89 -7.86
CA VAL A 29 -9.22 -12.34 -8.13
C VAL A 29 -7.93 -12.91 -7.57
N LEU A 30 -8.04 -13.82 -6.61
CA LEU A 30 -6.93 -14.59 -6.07
C LEU A 30 -6.86 -15.95 -6.75
N THR A 31 -5.67 -16.37 -7.17
CA THR A 31 -5.41 -17.74 -7.62
C THR A 31 -4.89 -18.54 -6.44
N LEU A 32 -5.63 -19.57 -6.04
CA LEU A 32 -5.26 -20.51 -4.98
C LEU A 32 -4.45 -21.69 -5.55
N ALA A 33 -3.92 -22.53 -4.66
CA ALA A 33 -3.34 -23.82 -5.00
C ALA A 33 -4.28 -24.63 -5.91
N GLY A 34 -3.71 -25.32 -6.91
CA GLY A 34 -4.49 -26.02 -7.95
C GLY A 34 -5.10 -25.11 -9.03
N GLY A 35 -4.77 -23.81 -9.05
CA GLY A 35 -5.19 -22.89 -10.11
C GLY A 35 -6.63 -22.36 -10.01
N ARG A 36 -7.33 -22.66 -8.90
CA ARG A 36 -8.70 -22.17 -8.67
C ARG A 36 -8.69 -20.67 -8.41
N GLN A 37 -9.48 -19.92 -9.17
CA GLN A 37 -9.67 -18.48 -8.96
C GLN A 37 -10.82 -18.21 -7.99
N VAL A 38 -10.58 -17.37 -6.99
CA VAL A 38 -11.57 -16.90 -6.01
C VAL A 38 -11.68 -15.38 -6.10
N THR A 39 -12.91 -14.90 -6.31
CA THR A 39 -13.21 -13.46 -6.34
C THR A 39 -13.46 -12.95 -4.92
N VAL A 40 -12.63 -12.01 -4.50
CA VAL A 40 -12.62 -11.39 -3.17
C VAL A 40 -13.15 -9.97 -3.29
N THR A 41 -14.22 -9.64 -2.57
CA THR A 41 -14.70 -8.26 -2.44
C THR A 41 -14.18 -7.65 -1.14
N VAL A 42 -13.30 -6.67 -1.24
CA VAL A 42 -12.82 -5.86 -0.13
C VAL A 42 -13.79 -4.67 0.05
N PRO A 43 -14.39 -4.48 1.24
CA PRO A 43 -15.32 -3.38 1.48
C PRO A 43 -14.61 -2.02 1.48
N ALA A 44 -15.33 -0.97 1.11
CA ALA A 44 -14.87 0.41 1.26
C ALA A 44 -14.61 0.74 2.75
N GLY A 45 -13.48 1.40 3.04
CA GLY A 45 -13.01 1.66 4.39
C GLY A 45 -12.27 0.49 5.04
N ALA A 46 -11.70 -0.43 4.24
CA ALA A 46 -10.89 -1.52 4.76
C ALA A 46 -9.59 -1.01 5.42
N TYR A 47 -9.08 -1.72 6.42
CA TYR A 47 -7.87 -1.35 7.18
C TYR A 47 -6.82 -2.46 7.20
N SER A 48 -5.54 -2.09 7.39
CA SER A 48 -4.45 -3.06 7.47
C SER A 48 -4.59 -3.92 8.74
N GLY A 49 -4.40 -5.24 8.60
CA GLY A 49 -4.69 -6.23 9.65
C GLY A 49 -6.15 -6.66 9.73
N GLN A 50 -7.05 -6.15 8.88
CA GLN A 50 -8.43 -6.62 8.84
C GLN A 50 -8.51 -8.06 8.32
N GLU A 51 -9.15 -8.95 9.08
CA GLU A 51 -9.50 -10.29 8.63
C GLU A 51 -10.78 -10.27 7.79
N LEU A 52 -10.72 -10.85 6.58
CA LEU A 52 -11.86 -11.06 5.69
C LEU A 52 -12.06 -12.56 5.49
N ARG A 53 -13.05 -13.13 6.19
CA ARG A 53 -13.40 -14.55 6.11
C ARG A 53 -14.38 -14.81 4.97
N LEU A 54 -14.00 -15.70 4.06
CA LEU A 54 -14.75 -16.13 2.88
C LEU A 54 -15.12 -17.61 3.06
N PRO A 55 -16.36 -17.91 3.48
CA PRO A 55 -16.74 -19.27 3.87
C PRO A 55 -16.79 -20.21 2.65
N GLY A 56 -16.21 -21.41 2.78
CA GLY A 56 -16.14 -22.42 1.71
C GLY A 56 -15.29 -22.01 0.49
N GLN A 57 -14.39 -21.04 0.64
CA GLN A 57 -13.49 -20.55 -0.43
C GLN A 57 -12.00 -20.85 -0.17
N GLY A 58 -11.68 -21.55 0.93
CA GLY A 58 -10.37 -22.15 1.20
C GLY A 58 -10.15 -23.43 0.38
N SER A 59 -8.93 -23.96 0.41
CA SER A 59 -8.51 -25.09 -0.42
C SER A 59 -9.47 -26.27 -0.33
N ALA A 60 -10.03 -26.66 -1.48
CA ALA A 60 -10.79 -27.91 -1.61
C ALA A 60 -9.81 -29.06 -1.88
N THR A 61 -10.01 -30.18 -1.21
CA THR A 61 -9.22 -31.41 -1.43
C THR A 61 -10.12 -32.53 -1.92
N SER A 62 -9.54 -33.62 -2.43
CA SER A 62 -10.30 -34.82 -2.80
C SER A 62 -11.07 -35.46 -1.63
N TYR A 63 -10.73 -35.11 -0.38
CA TYR A 63 -11.40 -35.56 0.84
C TYR A 63 -12.41 -34.55 1.41
N ASP A 64 -12.23 -33.24 1.18
CA ASP A 64 -13.24 -32.22 1.47
C ASP A 64 -13.61 -31.41 0.21
N PRO A 65 -14.68 -31.83 -0.50
CA PRO A 65 -15.16 -31.12 -1.69
C PRO A 65 -15.94 -29.84 -1.40
N ARG A 66 -16.16 -29.46 -0.12
CA ARG A 66 -16.77 -28.17 0.24
C ARG A 66 -15.74 -27.04 0.33
N GLY A 67 -14.48 -27.39 0.60
CA GLY A 67 -13.41 -26.45 0.85
C GLY A 67 -13.50 -25.83 2.25
N SER A 68 -12.34 -25.54 2.82
CA SER A 68 -12.20 -24.83 4.08
C SER A 68 -12.64 -23.35 3.96
N ASP A 69 -12.53 -22.59 5.04
CA ASP A 69 -12.70 -21.14 4.98
C ASP A 69 -11.37 -20.46 4.58
N LEU A 70 -11.47 -19.43 3.74
CA LEU A 70 -10.33 -18.59 3.38
C LEU A 70 -10.38 -17.32 4.24
N VAL A 71 -9.36 -17.08 5.07
CA VAL A 71 -9.27 -15.89 5.94
C VAL A 71 -8.16 -15.00 5.40
N LEU A 72 -8.53 -13.90 4.74
CA LEU A 72 -7.55 -12.97 4.17
C LEU A 72 -7.18 -11.89 5.17
N ILE A 73 -5.88 -11.64 5.35
CA ILE A 73 -5.40 -10.48 6.10
C ILE A 73 -5.16 -9.35 5.10
N ILE A 74 -5.89 -8.24 5.22
CA ILE A 74 -5.65 -7.07 4.37
C ILE A 74 -4.34 -6.39 4.78
N ASN A 75 -3.47 -6.12 3.82
CA ASN A 75 -2.31 -5.24 3.99
C ASN A 75 -2.40 -4.08 3.01
N ILE A 76 -2.32 -2.84 3.50
CA ILE A 76 -2.42 -1.65 2.66
C ILE A 76 -1.01 -1.21 2.26
N ILE A 77 -0.68 -1.37 0.97
CA ILE A 77 0.58 -0.94 0.38
C ILE A 77 0.43 0.42 -0.28
N ALA A 78 1.39 1.32 -0.01
CA ALA A 78 1.47 2.61 -0.68
C ALA A 78 2.07 2.44 -2.09
N THR A 79 1.22 2.14 -3.08
CA THR A 79 1.66 2.11 -4.48
C THR A 79 1.98 3.55 -4.94
N GLU A 80 3.19 3.79 -5.46
CA GLU A 80 3.64 5.11 -5.94
C GLU A 80 2.96 5.60 -7.25
N ALA A 81 1.73 5.16 -7.52
CA ALA A 81 0.98 5.40 -8.75
C ALA A 81 0.19 6.72 -8.76
N ASN A 82 0.73 7.78 -8.15
CA ASN A 82 0.24 9.15 -8.38
C ASN A 82 1.32 10.24 -8.13
N ARG A 83 2.58 9.96 -8.49
CA ARG A 83 3.56 11.05 -8.73
C ARG A 83 3.20 11.80 -10.01
N ALA A 84 2.25 12.72 -9.92
CA ALA A 84 2.27 13.90 -10.77
C ALA A 84 3.63 14.59 -10.52
N GLN A 85 4.46 14.69 -11.56
CA GLN A 85 5.79 15.31 -11.43
C GLN A 85 5.63 16.77 -10.96
N PRO A 86 6.41 17.25 -9.99
CA PRO A 86 6.48 18.67 -9.69
C PRO A 86 7.10 19.38 -10.89
N SER A 87 6.30 20.16 -11.62
CA SER A 87 6.82 21.10 -12.59
C SER A 87 7.49 22.25 -11.83
N THR A 88 8.80 22.12 -11.61
CA THR A 88 9.62 23.23 -11.13
C THR A 88 9.59 24.35 -12.16
N ASN A 89 8.91 25.45 -11.83
CA ASN A 89 9.37 26.78 -12.14
C ASN A 89 8.81 27.77 -11.11
N GLN A 90 9.73 28.36 -10.35
CA GLN A 90 9.54 29.65 -9.68
C GLN A 90 9.33 30.71 -10.79
N GLN A 91 8.75 31.90 -10.61
CA GLN A 91 8.57 32.79 -9.47
C GLN A 91 7.15 33.42 -9.61
N GLU A 92 6.49 33.97 -8.58
CA GLU A 92 6.79 35.28 -8.01
C GLU A 92 6.08 35.41 -6.65
N ILE A 93 6.82 35.76 -5.58
CA ILE A 93 6.23 36.10 -4.28
C ILE A 93 6.50 37.59 -4.04
N GLU A 94 5.43 38.39 -4.03
CA GLU A 94 5.48 39.78 -3.62
C GLU A 94 5.64 39.84 -2.09
N THR A 95 6.87 40.00 -1.61
CA THR A 95 7.18 40.11 -0.16
C THR A 95 7.05 41.54 0.35
N LEU A 96 6.36 41.68 1.48
CA LEU A 96 6.16 42.95 2.20
C LEU A 96 7.48 43.64 2.59
N PHE A 97 7.54 44.94 2.29
CA PHE A 97 8.65 45.84 2.63
C PHE A 97 8.84 46.01 4.15
N ILE A 98 10.04 45.73 4.67
CA ILE A 98 10.55 46.28 5.93
C ILE A 98 12.01 46.72 5.70
N PRO A 99 12.37 48.00 5.90
CA PRO A 99 13.73 48.49 5.60
C PRO A 99 14.73 48.19 6.76
N PRO A 100 15.96 47.75 6.46
CA PRO A 100 17.03 47.63 7.46
C PRO A 100 17.81 48.95 7.65
N PRO A 101 18.48 49.15 8.80
CA PRO A 101 19.40 50.27 9.01
C PRO A 101 20.74 50.07 8.30
N PRO A 102 21.49 51.14 7.99
CA PRO A 102 22.68 51.06 7.14
C PRO A 102 23.94 50.65 7.90
N SER A 103 24.79 49.82 7.26
CA SER A 103 26.19 49.61 7.64
C SER A 103 27.09 49.56 6.41
N MET A 104 28.38 49.87 6.59
CA MET A 104 29.25 50.43 5.56
C MET A 104 30.00 49.38 4.71
N GLN A 105 30.16 49.66 3.41
CA GLN A 105 31.15 49.04 2.52
C GLN A 105 32.58 49.54 2.82
N PRO A 106 33.62 48.74 2.53
CA PRO A 106 34.52 49.02 1.37
C PRO A 106 35.00 47.74 0.62
N PRO A 107 35.75 47.82 -0.51
CA PRO A 107 35.42 47.03 -1.71
C PRO A 107 36.57 46.25 -2.41
N PHE A 108 36.26 45.69 -3.61
CA PHE A 108 37.15 45.19 -4.69
C PHE A 108 37.82 43.80 -4.48
N ALA A 109 38.15 43.00 -5.52
CA ALA A 109 37.67 42.86 -6.91
C ALA A 109 38.29 41.58 -7.57
N SER A 110 37.79 41.09 -8.71
CA SER A 110 38.52 40.08 -9.53
C SER A 110 37.64 39.07 -10.34
N SER A 111 37.55 39.22 -11.68
CA SER A 111 37.29 38.13 -12.65
C SER A 111 38.58 37.85 -13.45
N PRO A 112 38.76 36.67 -14.08
CA PRO A 112 38.62 36.55 -15.57
C PRO A 112 38.15 35.13 -16.06
N SER A 113 37.15 34.97 -16.96
CA SER A 113 37.11 35.03 -18.45
C SER A 113 37.36 33.71 -19.24
N TYR A 114 36.46 33.39 -20.20
CA TYR A 114 36.42 32.20 -21.11
C TYR A 114 37.38 32.26 -22.33
N PRO A 115 37.60 31.14 -23.08
CA PRO A 115 36.78 30.71 -24.26
C PRO A 115 36.51 29.17 -24.29
N GLY A 116 35.78 28.54 -25.24
CA GLY A 116 34.89 29.03 -26.32
C GLY A 116 35.09 28.36 -27.71
N ILE A 117 34.31 27.32 -28.08
CA ILE A 117 34.29 26.67 -29.43
C ILE A 117 32.84 26.33 -29.90
N THR A 118 32.66 26.16 -31.22
CA THR A 118 31.48 26.46 -32.06
C THR A 118 30.51 25.32 -32.42
N THR A 119 29.38 25.73 -33.01
CA THR A 119 28.18 24.98 -33.47
C THR A 119 28.27 24.27 -34.83
N GLN A 120 27.43 23.25 -35.05
CA GLN A 120 26.86 22.92 -36.38
C GLN A 120 25.39 22.43 -36.29
N ASN A 121 24.67 22.42 -37.42
CA ASN A 121 23.21 22.61 -37.51
C ASN A 121 22.37 21.38 -37.91
N GLN A 122 21.15 21.32 -37.35
CA GLN A 122 19.85 20.91 -37.97
C GLN A 122 19.64 19.47 -38.50
N PRO A 123 18.38 19.05 -38.80
CA PRO A 123 17.07 19.70 -38.57
C PRO A 123 16.08 18.87 -37.71
N VAL A 124 15.06 19.54 -37.15
CA VAL A 124 13.92 18.90 -36.46
C VAL A 124 12.69 18.89 -37.37
N THR A 125 12.02 17.75 -37.51
CA THR A 125 10.74 17.62 -38.22
C THR A 125 9.56 18.04 -37.34
N ASN A 126 8.59 18.71 -37.97
CA ASN A 126 7.48 19.39 -37.30
C ASN A 126 6.19 18.58 -37.46
N TYR A 127 5.47 18.28 -36.37
CA TYR A 127 4.12 17.71 -36.40
C TYR A 127 3.21 18.39 -35.36
N PRO A 128 1.92 18.65 -35.66
CA PRO A 128 1.07 19.47 -34.81
C PRO A 128 0.27 18.64 -33.80
N TYR A 129 0.14 19.15 -32.57
CA TYR A 129 -0.81 18.62 -31.58
C TYR A 129 -2.22 19.21 -31.77
N PRO A 130 -3.30 18.43 -31.61
CA PRO A 130 -4.66 18.94 -31.61
C PRO A 130 -5.04 19.54 -30.24
N THR A 131 -5.64 20.72 -30.25
CA THR A 131 -6.18 21.39 -29.05
C THR A 131 -7.57 20.86 -28.67
N PRO A 132 -7.83 20.47 -27.41
CA PRO A 132 -9.17 20.19 -26.93
C PRO A 132 -9.99 21.48 -26.76
N SER A 133 -11.19 21.52 -27.33
CA SER A 133 -12.14 22.63 -27.15
C SER A 133 -12.84 22.56 -25.79
N MET A 134 -12.68 23.59 -24.95
CA MET A 134 -13.56 23.78 -23.80
C MET A 134 -14.90 24.38 -24.25
N GLN A 135 -16.00 23.66 -24.03
CA GLN A 135 -17.36 24.21 -24.21
C GLN A 135 -17.72 25.09 -23.01
N ALA A 136 -17.80 26.41 -23.24
CA ALA A 136 -18.41 27.32 -22.27
C ALA A 136 -19.94 27.26 -22.36
N THR A 137 -20.62 27.16 -21.22
CA THR A 137 -22.08 27.30 -21.15
C THR A 137 -22.48 28.79 -21.24
N PRO A 138 -23.68 29.13 -21.77
CA PRO A 138 -24.03 30.53 -22.02
C PRO A 138 -24.53 31.24 -20.76
N TYR A 139 -23.96 32.41 -20.47
CA TYR A 139 -24.57 33.39 -19.56
C TYR A 139 -25.73 34.12 -20.27
N PRO A 140 -26.82 34.50 -19.56
CA PRO A 140 -27.89 35.30 -20.14
C PRO A 140 -27.40 36.72 -20.46
N ASN A 141 -27.52 37.12 -21.73
CA ASN A 141 -27.12 38.42 -22.22
C ASN A 141 -28.15 39.50 -21.84
N ILE A 142 -27.77 40.43 -20.96
CA ILE A 142 -28.54 41.65 -20.69
C ILE A 142 -27.98 42.78 -21.56
N ASN A 143 -28.57 42.95 -22.75
CA ASN A 143 -28.31 44.08 -23.62
C ASN A 143 -28.75 45.40 -22.96
N THR A 144 -27.82 46.17 -22.40
CA THR A 144 -28.05 47.56 -22.01
C THR A 144 -27.76 48.49 -23.18
N ASN A 145 -28.76 48.74 -24.02
CA ASN A 145 -28.77 49.84 -24.99
C ASN A 145 -30.21 50.26 -25.31
N GLN A 146 -30.76 51.14 -24.50
CA GLN A 146 -31.92 51.96 -24.87
C GLN A 146 -31.62 53.43 -24.57
N GLN A 147 -31.43 54.21 -25.63
CA GLN A 147 -31.35 55.67 -25.55
C GLN A 147 -32.75 56.25 -25.26
N PRO A 148 -32.86 57.40 -24.58
CA PRO A 148 -34.13 58.11 -24.46
C PRO A 148 -34.56 58.66 -25.82
N ILE A 149 -35.75 58.27 -26.31
CA ILE A 149 -36.37 58.93 -27.47
C ILE A 149 -36.96 60.26 -27.00
N TYR A 150 -36.45 61.37 -27.54
CA TYR A 150 -37.06 62.69 -27.39
C TYR A 150 -38.37 62.76 -28.19
N ALA A 151 -39.47 63.11 -27.51
CA ALA A 151 -40.71 63.49 -28.17
C ALA A 151 -40.62 64.94 -28.69
N PRO A 152 -41.20 65.26 -29.87
CA PRO A 152 -41.13 66.59 -30.45
C PRO A 152 -42.05 67.59 -29.75
N TYR A 153 -41.64 68.86 -29.75
CA TYR A 153 -42.39 69.98 -29.18
C TYR A 153 -43.74 70.21 -29.88
N GLN A 154 -44.81 70.34 -29.09
CA GLN A 154 -46.09 70.90 -29.53
C GLN A 154 -46.38 72.21 -28.78
N GLN A 155 -46.79 73.25 -29.51
CA GLN A 155 -47.18 74.55 -28.95
C GLN A 155 -48.62 74.49 -28.40
N PRO A 156 -48.89 74.92 -27.16
CA PRO A 156 -50.25 75.17 -26.69
C PRO A 156 -50.77 76.54 -27.16
N VAL A 157 -52.01 76.57 -27.66
CA VAL A 157 -52.69 77.78 -28.13
C VAL A 157 -53.68 78.27 -27.05
N ALA A 158 -53.76 79.59 -26.85
CA ALA A 158 -54.82 80.41 -26.23
C ALA A 158 -55.56 79.93 -24.96
N ALA A 159 -55.70 80.85 -23.99
CA ALA A 159 -56.34 80.60 -22.69
C ALA A 159 -57.88 80.56 -22.70
N SER A 160 -58.43 79.88 -21.69
CA SER A 160 -59.85 79.92 -21.28
C SER A 160 -59.93 80.14 -19.75
N PRO A 161 -61.00 80.76 -19.21
CA PRO A 161 -60.96 81.34 -17.87
C PRO A 161 -61.12 80.34 -16.71
N TYR A 162 -60.47 80.67 -15.58
CA TYR A 162 -60.50 79.89 -14.34
C TYR A 162 -61.87 79.94 -13.63
N PRO A 163 -62.44 78.80 -13.21
CA PRO A 163 -63.44 78.79 -12.13
C PRO A 163 -62.78 79.14 -10.79
N THR A 164 -63.54 79.80 -9.92
CA THR A 164 -63.05 80.40 -8.66
C THR A 164 -62.57 79.37 -7.63
N PRO A 165 -61.59 79.72 -6.76
CA PRO A 165 -61.06 78.81 -5.77
C PRO A 165 -62.08 78.57 -4.63
N ALA A 166 -62.68 77.38 -4.62
CA ALA A 166 -63.38 76.88 -3.44
C ALA A 166 -62.40 76.78 -2.26
N ARG A 167 -62.80 77.35 -1.12
CA ARG A 167 -62.01 77.49 0.11
C ARG A 167 -61.59 76.12 0.67
N ARG A 168 -60.42 75.61 0.28
CA ARG A 168 -59.91 74.30 0.75
C ARG A 168 -59.70 74.31 2.27
N SER A 169 -60.31 73.35 2.95
CA SER A 169 -60.14 73.13 4.38
C SER A 169 -58.69 72.78 4.71
N SER A 170 -58.09 73.50 5.65
CA SER A 170 -56.72 73.25 6.15
C SER A 170 -56.55 71.83 6.73
N VAL A 171 -57.64 71.22 7.19
CA VAL A 171 -57.69 69.83 7.67
C VAL A 171 -57.26 68.85 6.57
N MET A 172 -57.60 69.11 5.30
CA MET A 172 -57.27 68.22 4.19
C MET A 172 -55.76 68.20 3.90
N THR A 173 -55.09 69.34 4.04
CA THR A 173 -53.62 69.45 3.89
C THR A 173 -52.90 68.72 5.02
N VAL A 174 -53.34 68.89 6.27
CA VAL A 174 -52.77 68.19 7.43
C VAL A 174 -52.98 66.67 7.29
N MET A 175 -54.17 66.23 6.86
CA MET A 175 -54.45 64.80 6.65
C MET A 175 -53.55 64.19 5.55
N LEU A 176 -53.27 64.93 4.47
CA LEU A 176 -52.33 64.49 3.43
C LEU A 176 -50.89 64.38 3.94
N ILE A 177 -50.43 65.31 4.80
CA ILE A 177 -49.10 65.26 5.43
C ILE A 177 -48.99 64.06 6.39
N VAL A 178 -50.04 63.77 7.16
CA VAL A 178 -50.08 62.59 8.04
C VAL A 178 -50.11 61.29 7.23
N LEU A 179 -50.85 61.25 6.12
CA LEU A 179 -50.88 60.10 5.20
C LEU A 179 -49.52 59.86 4.54
N THR A 180 -48.83 60.90 4.04
CA THR A 180 -47.49 60.73 3.46
C THR A 180 -46.46 60.33 4.50
N ALA A 181 -46.51 60.87 5.71
CA ALA A 181 -45.66 60.42 6.82
C ALA A 181 -45.91 58.94 7.19
N LEU A 182 -47.16 58.48 7.21
CA LEU A 182 -47.51 57.08 7.43
C LEU A 182 -47.06 56.16 6.29
N VAL A 183 -47.16 56.59 5.03
CA VAL A 183 -46.67 55.83 3.86
C VAL A 183 -45.15 55.74 3.87
N ILE A 184 -44.45 56.81 4.20
CA ILE A 184 -42.97 56.82 4.30
C ILE A 184 -42.52 55.96 5.48
N GLY A 185 -43.08 56.15 6.68
CA GLY A 185 -42.75 55.36 7.86
C GLY A 185 -43.08 53.88 7.71
N GLY A 186 -44.25 53.56 7.15
CA GLY A 186 -44.67 52.20 6.80
C GLY A 186 -43.77 51.58 5.73
N GLY A 187 -43.43 52.33 4.68
CA GLY A 187 -42.50 51.89 3.63
C GLY A 187 -41.10 51.58 4.14
N ILE A 188 -40.55 52.42 5.02
CA ILE A 188 -39.27 52.19 5.70
C ILE A 188 -39.33 50.94 6.59
N LEU A 189 -40.39 50.79 7.39
CA LEU A 189 -40.57 49.62 8.26
C LEU A 189 -40.72 48.32 7.47
N ILE A 190 -41.48 48.35 6.37
CA ILE A 190 -41.63 47.22 5.44
C ILE A 190 -40.27 46.89 4.81
N TYR A 191 -39.58 47.85 4.20
CA TYR A 191 -38.25 47.65 3.62
C TYR A 191 -37.25 47.07 4.62
N TYR A 192 -37.24 47.58 5.86
CA TYR A 192 -36.37 47.07 6.91
C TYR A 192 -36.69 45.60 7.26
N ARG A 193 -37.97 45.24 7.37
CA ARG A 193 -38.43 43.88 7.70
C ARG A 193 -38.33 42.89 6.53
N SER A 194 -38.61 43.30 5.30
CA SER A 194 -38.74 42.42 4.13
C SER A 194 -37.50 42.37 3.24
N VAL A 195 -36.60 43.36 3.34
CA VAL A 195 -35.36 43.42 2.56
C VAL A 195 -34.14 43.39 3.49
N TYR A 196 -34.00 44.37 4.38
CA TYR A 196 -32.76 44.57 5.14
C TYR A 196 -32.45 43.42 6.13
N VAL A 197 -33.42 43.04 6.97
CA VAL A 197 -33.28 41.93 7.93
C VAL A 197 -33.01 40.58 7.25
N PRO A 198 -33.78 40.12 6.24
CA PRO A 198 -33.48 38.87 5.56
C PRO A 198 -32.16 38.91 4.77
N GLN A 199 -31.76 40.06 4.22
CA GLN A 199 -30.43 40.21 3.58
C GLN A 199 -29.29 40.05 4.60
N GLN A 200 -29.39 40.66 5.78
CA GLN A 200 -28.46 40.45 6.91
C GLN A 200 -28.39 38.96 7.31
N GLN A 201 -29.54 38.29 7.42
CA GLN A 201 -29.61 36.86 7.73
C GLN A 201 -28.97 35.98 6.64
N GLN A 202 -29.17 36.31 5.36
CA GLN A 202 -28.54 35.60 4.24
C GLN A 202 -27.02 35.75 4.22
N LEU A 203 -26.49 36.92 4.57
CA LEU A 203 -25.04 37.13 4.69
C LEU A 203 -24.44 36.30 5.83
N GLN A 204 -25.09 36.28 7.00
CA GLN A 204 -24.66 35.46 8.14
C GLN A 204 -24.78 33.95 7.87
N ALA A 205 -25.86 33.52 7.21
CA ALA A 205 -26.05 32.13 6.80
C ALA A 205 -25.00 31.70 5.79
N THR A 206 -24.72 32.52 4.76
CA THR A 206 -23.67 32.27 3.76
C THR A 206 -22.30 32.17 4.42
N ALA A 207 -21.94 33.12 5.30
CA ALA A 207 -20.68 33.06 6.05
C ALA A 207 -20.57 31.80 6.92
N THR A 208 -21.65 31.37 7.56
CA THR A 208 -21.70 30.15 8.37
C THR A 208 -21.54 28.88 7.51
N VAL A 209 -22.16 28.83 6.33
CA VAL A 209 -22.02 27.71 5.39
C VAL A 209 -20.60 27.63 4.85
N VAL A 210 -20.01 28.76 4.44
CA VAL A 210 -18.62 28.81 3.98
C VAL A 210 -17.66 28.40 5.10
N ALA A 211 -17.77 28.97 6.30
CA ALA A 211 -16.92 28.59 7.44
C ALA A 211 -17.03 27.11 7.81
N LYS A 212 -18.24 26.51 7.73
CA LYS A 212 -18.41 25.06 7.89
C LYS A 212 -17.77 24.26 6.76
N ALA A 213 -17.96 24.67 5.51
CA ALA A 213 -17.38 24.00 4.34
C ALA A 213 -15.84 24.03 4.37
N THR A 214 -15.25 25.20 4.65
CA THR A 214 -13.79 25.36 4.84
C THR A 214 -13.32 24.53 6.04
N GLY A 215 -13.97 24.62 7.20
CA GLY A 215 -13.60 23.82 8.37
C GLY A 215 -13.67 22.30 8.13
N THR A 216 -14.64 21.83 7.33
CA THR A 216 -14.66 20.42 6.89
C THR A 216 -13.54 20.12 5.90
N ALA A 217 -13.27 20.99 4.93
CA ALA A 217 -12.18 20.80 3.96
C ALA A 217 -10.81 20.75 4.64
N ASP A 218 -10.56 21.64 5.61
CA ASP A 218 -9.33 21.67 6.42
C ASP A 218 -9.21 20.42 7.30
N ALA A 219 -10.31 19.94 7.88
CA ALA A 219 -10.34 18.69 8.64
C ALA A 219 -10.04 17.46 7.75
N TYR A 220 -10.61 17.40 6.53
CA TYR A 220 -10.30 16.36 5.55
C TYR A 220 -8.84 16.44 5.06
N ALA A 221 -8.33 17.62 4.76
CA ALA A 221 -6.93 17.82 4.35
C ALA A 221 -5.95 17.45 5.49
N THR A 222 -6.30 17.75 6.73
CA THR A 222 -5.50 17.36 7.90
C THR A 222 -5.51 15.84 8.08
N SER A 223 -6.67 15.18 7.94
CA SER A 223 -6.76 13.72 8.12
C SER A 223 -6.04 12.95 7.01
N THR A 224 -6.07 13.41 5.76
CA THR A 224 -5.32 12.77 4.67
C THR A 224 -3.81 12.93 4.83
N VAL A 225 -3.33 14.12 5.22
CA VAL A 225 -1.89 14.33 5.52
C VAL A 225 -1.43 13.46 6.70
N GLN A 226 -2.25 13.32 7.76
CA GLN A 226 -1.93 12.44 8.89
C GLN A 226 -1.92 10.95 8.51
N ALA A 227 -2.85 10.50 7.66
CA ALA A 227 -2.86 9.14 7.14
C ALA A 227 -1.60 8.86 6.30
N GLN A 228 -1.28 9.73 5.35
CA GLN A 228 -0.10 9.62 4.48
C GLN A 228 1.22 9.66 5.28
N ALA A 229 1.33 10.53 6.29
CA ALA A 229 2.48 10.57 7.18
C ALA A 229 2.63 9.27 7.99
N THR A 230 1.52 8.69 8.47
CA THR A 230 1.52 7.41 9.21
C THR A 230 1.98 6.26 8.32
N VAL A 231 1.44 6.16 7.09
CA VAL A 231 1.83 5.14 6.11
C VAL A 231 3.30 5.30 5.71
N SER A 232 3.77 6.52 5.48
CA SER A 232 5.18 6.80 5.15
C SER A 232 6.13 6.39 6.28
N ALA A 233 5.76 6.66 7.53
CA ALA A 233 6.51 6.24 8.71
C ALA A 233 6.54 4.71 8.86
N GLN A 234 5.41 4.03 8.63
CA GLN A 234 5.33 2.56 8.65
C GLN A 234 6.20 1.92 7.57
N VAL A 235 6.12 2.38 6.32
CA VAL A 235 6.98 1.89 5.21
C VAL A 235 8.45 2.09 5.54
N THR A 236 8.82 3.26 6.10
CA THR A 236 10.20 3.56 6.52
C THR A 236 10.68 2.61 7.62
N ALA A 237 9.85 2.34 8.64
CA ALA A 237 10.17 1.43 9.73
C ALA A 237 10.33 -0.02 9.25
N THR A 238 9.44 -0.52 8.39
CA THR A 238 9.54 -1.86 7.80
C THR A 238 10.82 -2.01 6.97
N ALA A 239 11.17 -1.00 6.16
CA ALA A 239 12.41 -1.00 5.39
C ALA A 239 13.67 -0.97 6.30
N GLN A 240 13.63 -0.25 7.42
CA GLN A 240 14.71 -0.26 8.41
C GLN A 240 14.89 -1.63 9.08
N VAL A 241 13.80 -2.30 9.46
CA VAL A 241 13.85 -3.66 10.03
C VAL A 241 14.40 -4.67 9.00
N ALA A 242 13.91 -4.64 7.76
CA ALA A 242 14.41 -5.50 6.69
C ALA A 242 15.92 -5.30 6.44
N ASN A 243 16.39 -4.04 6.39
CA ASN A 243 17.81 -3.73 6.25
C ASN A 243 18.66 -4.18 7.45
N ALA A 244 18.13 -4.07 8.67
CA ALA A 244 18.82 -4.55 9.87
C ALA A 244 18.96 -6.08 9.88
N ARG A 245 17.88 -6.80 9.52
CA ARG A 245 17.89 -8.28 9.40
C ARG A 245 18.82 -8.76 8.27
N GLN A 246 18.80 -8.10 7.10
CA GLN A 246 19.79 -8.34 6.04
C GLN A 246 21.23 -8.14 6.56
N GLY A 247 21.51 -7.01 7.22
CA GLY A 247 22.83 -6.73 7.77
C GLY A 247 23.29 -7.77 8.80
N GLN A 248 22.37 -8.31 9.61
CA GLN A 248 22.65 -9.41 10.52
C GLN A 248 23.07 -10.69 9.77
N TYR A 249 22.35 -11.08 8.71
CA TYR A 249 22.70 -12.23 7.87
C TYR A 249 24.07 -12.07 7.20
N ASP A 250 24.35 -10.89 6.64
CA ASP A 250 25.64 -10.57 6.02
C ASP A 250 26.80 -10.68 7.04
N GLN A 251 26.60 -10.19 8.28
CA GLN A 251 27.62 -10.27 9.35
C GLN A 251 27.82 -11.67 9.95
N ILE A 252 26.82 -12.55 9.86
CA ILE A 252 26.94 -13.94 10.33
C ILE A 252 27.66 -14.80 9.30
N THR A 253 27.26 -14.70 8.03
CA THR A 253 27.78 -15.54 6.94
C THR A 253 29.26 -15.25 6.60
N LEU A 254 29.78 -14.08 6.98
CA LEU A 254 31.22 -13.76 6.93
C LEU A 254 32.07 -14.50 7.97
N ARG A 255 31.47 -15.10 9.01
CA ARG A 255 32.19 -15.84 10.07
C ARG A 255 32.50 -17.26 9.60
N THR A 256 33.45 -17.93 10.24
CA THR A 256 33.65 -19.38 10.05
C THR A 256 32.44 -20.15 10.61
N PRO A 257 31.73 -20.96 9.80
CA PRO A 257 30.60 -21.76 10.28
C PRO A 257 31.05 -22.90 11.22
N LYS A 258 30.18 -23.25 12.16
CA LYS A 258 30.32 -24.39 13.08
C LYS A 258 30.15 -25.73 12.37
N LEU A 259 29.26 -25.79 11.39
CA LEU A 259 29.10 -26.92 10.46
C LEU A 259 29.35 -26.40 9.04
N ASN A 260 30.24 -27.04 8.30
CA ASN A 260 30.50 -26.75 6.88
C ASN A 260 30.52 -28.08 6.12
N ASP A 261 29.35 -28.53 5.67
CA ASP A 261 29.16 -29.87 5.14
C ASP A 261 28.83 -29.81 3.64
N PRO A 262 29.65 -30.40 2.76
CA PRO A 262 29.37 -30.38 1.33
C PRO A 262 28.14 -31.23 0.95
N LEU A 263 27.65 -32.09 1.86
CA LEU A 263 26.58 -33.09 1.62
C LEU A 263 26.93 -34.14 0.57
N THR A 264 28.20 -34.59 0.56
CA THR A 264 28.68 -35.72 -0.27
C THR A 264 28.64 -37.07 0.45
N GLY A 265 28.10 -37.10 1.67
CA GLY A 265 28.00 -38.26 2.56
C GLY A 265 27.45 -37.84 3.93
N PRO A 266 27.30 -38.77 4.89
CA PRO A 266 26.74 -38.48 6.23
C PRO A 266 27.43 -37.34 7.00
N GLY A 267 28.69 -37.06 6.67
CA GLY A 267 29.37 -35.81 7.03
C GLY A 267 29.54 -35.58 8.53
N ALA A 268 29.68 -34.31 8.91
CA ALA A 268 29.89 -33.93 10.32
C ALA A 268 28.59 -33.79 11.12
N ASN A 269 27.43 -33.81 10.43
CA ASN A 269 26.12 -33.77 11.08
C ASN A 269 25.48 -35.17 11.28
N ASN A 270 26.11 -36.23 10.77
CA ASN A 270 25.53 -37.58 10.68
C ASN A 270 24.14 -37.55 10.04
N TRP A 271 24.09 -37.02 8.81
CA TRP A 271 22.92 -37.03 7.93
C TRP A 271 22.49 -38.46 7.64
N ILE A 272 21.20 -38.75 7.81
CA ILE A 272 20.67 -40.11 7.68
C ILE A 272 20.81 -40.65 6.25
N VAL A 273 21.02 -41.96 6.11
CA VAL A 273 20.79 -42.68 4.85
C VAL A 273 19.63 -43.62 5.09
N ALA A 274 18.56 -43.42 4.33
CA ALA A 274 17.27 -44.08 4.56
C ALA A 274 16.49 -44.14 3.24
N ASP A 275 15.30 -44.73 3.28
CA ASP A 275 14.39 -44.66 2.15
C ASP A 275 14.10 -43.18 1.79
N GLY A 276 14.17 -42.87 0.50
CA GLY A 276 14.14 -41.50 -0.04
C GLY A 276 15.32 -40.58 0.29
N CYS A 277 16.16 -40.84 1.33
CA CYS A 277 17.30 -39.99 1.73
C CYS A 277 18.65 -40.58 1.29
N ASN A 278 19.25 -40.12 0.18
CA ASN A 278 20.43 -40.78 -0.42
C ASN A 278 21.51 -39.82 -0.94
N PHE A 279 22.78 -40.24 -0.87
CA PHE A 279 23.91 -39.51 -1.47
C PHE A 279 24.18 -40.01 -2.89
N VAL A 280 24.01 -39.13 -3.88
CA VAL A 280 24.15 -39.46 -5.30
C VAL A 280 24.92 -38.33 -6.00
N ASN A 281 25.86 -38.65 -6.89
CA ASN A 281 26.58 -37.67 -7.71
C ASN A 281 27.20 -36.47 -6.95
N ASN A 282 27.73 -36.71 -5.73
CA ASN A 282 28.29 -35.69 -4.83
C ASN A 282 27.27 -34.66 -4.30
N ALA A 283 26.00 -35.03 -4.20
CA ALA A 283 24.96 -34.25 -3.54
C ALA A 283 24.00 -35.16 -2.76
N TYR A 284 23.13 -34.56 -1.96
CA TYR A 284 22.14 -35.27 -1.15
C TYR A 284 20.76 -35.15 -1.81
N HIS A 285 20.28 -36.27 -2.34
CA HIS A 285 19.00 -36.40 -3.02
C HIS A 285 17.92 -36.84 -2.03
N LEU A 286 16.82 -36.10 -2.03
CA LEU A 286 15.58 -36.43 -1.36
C LEU A 286 14.52 -36.78 -2.40
N VAL A 287 13.84 -37.91 -2.23
CA VAL A 287 12.72 -38.32 -3.10
C VAL A 287 11.51 -38.67 -2.24
N GLU A 288 10.40 -37.99 -2.50
CA GLU A 288 9.07 -38.31 -1.95
C GLU A 288 8.13 -38.57 -3.13
N ASP A 289 7.37 -39.66 -3.10
CA ASP A 289 6.49 -40.11 -4.19
C ASP A 289 5.04 -40.35 -3.74
N LYS A 290 4.74 -40.00 -2.49
CA LYS A 290 3.44 -40.12 -1.88
C LYS A 290 2.74 -38.76 -1.78
N GLN A 291 1.84 -38.50 -2.71
CA GLN A 291 1.00 -37.30 -2.72
C GLN A 291 0.36 -36.98 -1.35
N GLY A 292 0.51 -35.71 -0.93
CA GLY A 292 0.09 -35.18 0.36
C GLY A 292 1.09 -35.40 1.50
N PHE A 293 2.32 -35.84 1.21
CA PHE A 293 3.36 -36.10 2.20
C PHE A 293 4.66 -35.37 1.85
N PHE A 294 5.47 -35.11 2.88
CA PHE A 294 6.83 -34.61 2.72
C PHE A 294 7.83 -35.51 3.44
N LEU A 295 8.95 -35.80 2.76
CA LEU A 295 10.07 -36.53 3.31
C LEU A 295 11.03 -35.58 4.02
N THR A 296 11.22 -35.80 5.31
CA THR A 296 12.26 -35.15 6.11
C THR A 296 13.53 -35.96 6.15
N CYS A 297 14.69 -35.35 5.92
CA CYS A 297 15.99 -35.99 6.10
C CYS A 297 16.90 -35.13 6.98
N THR A 298 17.19 -35.62 8.18
CA THR A 298 17.85 -34.86 9.26
C THR A 298 19.30 -35.27 9.47
N GLY A 299 20.06 -34.39 10.11
CA GLY A 299 21.30 -34.77 10.81
C GLY A 299 21.00 -35.05 12.28
N SER A 300 21.76 -35.97 12.87
CA SER A 300 21.54 -36.46 14.24
C SER A 300 22.66 -36.11 15.23
N ALA A 301 23.79 -35.58 14.75
CA ALA A 301 24.97 -35.34 15.60
C ALA A 301 24.93 -34.02 16.39
N ASN A 302 24.10 -33.05 16.00
CA ASN A 302 24.09 -31.70 16.58
C ASN A 302 22.68 -31.21 16.90
N ASN A 303 22.53 -30.50 18.02
CA ASN A 303 21.36 -29.68 18.32
C ASN A 303 21.77 -28.21 18.31
N PHE A 304 20.95 -27.35 17.72
CA PHE A 304 21.18 -25.92 17.60
C PHE A 304 20.02 -25.13 18.21
N ALA A 305 20.34 -24.10 19.01
CA ALA A 305 19.36 -23.24 19.67
C ALA A 305 19.22 -21.91 18.93
N ASN A 306 20.23 -21.05 19.07
CA ASN A 306 20.38 -19.81 18.33
C ASN A 306 21.41 -20.01 17.22
N PHE A 307 20.97 -19.95 15.96
CA PHE A 307 21.79 -20.30 14.81
C PHE A 307 21.31 -19.62 13.51
N ALA A 308 22.23 -19.48 12.57
CA ALA A 308 21.92 -19.36 11.15
C ALA A 308 22.18 -20.71 10.47
N PHE A 309 21.26 -21.19 9.64
CA PHE A 309 21.42 -22.40 8.82
C PHE A 309 21.08 -22.08 7.37
N GLN A 310 21.98 -22.38 6.44
CA GLN A 310 21.74 -22.29 5.01
C GLN A 310 22.15 -23.56 4.26
N VAL A 311 21.53 -23.78 3.10
CA VAL A 311 21.87 -24.88 2.19
C VAL A 311 21.56 -24.45 0.75
N LYS A 312 22.33 -24.95 -0.22
CA LYS A 312 21.92 -24.87 -1.64
C LYS A 312 20.91 -25.97 -1.93
N MET A 313 19.84 -25.61 -2.61
CA MET A 313 18.73 -26.49 -2.96
C MET A 313 18.41 -26.37 -4.45
N THR A 314 18.09 -27.48 -5.10
CA THR A 314 17.56 -27.53 -6.47
C THR A 314 16.42 -28.54 -6.56
N ILE A 315 15.23 -28.11 -6.97
CA ILE A 315 14.10 -29.02 -7.25
C ILE A 315 14.28 -29.56 -8.67
N LEU A 316 14.51 -30.86 -8.83
CA LEU A 316 14.71 -31.52 -10.13
C LEU A 316 13.38 -31.89 -10.78
N LYS A 317 12.41 -32.33 -9.97
CA LYS A 317 11.03 -32.66 -10.37
C LYS A 317 10.09 -32.40 -9.19
N GLY A 318 8.80 -32.19 -9.49
CA GLY A 318 7.76 -31.98 -8.48
C GLY A 318 7.67 -30.55 -7.94
N ASP A 319 7.25 -30.41 -6.68
CA ASP A 319 6.55 -29.20 -6.22
C ASP A 319 7.38 -28.29 -5.31
N PHE A 320 7.79 -28.76 -4.11
CA PHE A 320 8.51 -27.95 -3.12
C PHE A 320 9.74 -28.65 -2.52
N GLY A 321 10.68 -27.84 -2.04
CA GLY A 321 11.78 -28.25 -1.18
C GLY A 321 12.02 -27.23 -0.08
N GLY A 322 12.65 -27.64 1.02
CA GLY A 322 12.74 -26.81 2.21
C GLY A 322 13.71 -27.23 3.30
N LEU A 323 13.69 -26.45 4.38
CA LEU A 323 14.41 -26.66 5.62
C LEU A 323 13.46 -27.14 6.72
N LEU A 324 13.91 -28.13 7.48
CA LEU A 324 13.34 -28.48 8.78
C LEU A 324 14.34 -28.09 9.87
N PHE A 325 13.88 -27.45 10.94
CA PHE A 325 14.79 -26.98 11.99
C PHE A 325 14.14 -26.87 13.37
N ARG A 326 15.02 -26.87 14.40
CA ARG A 326 14.66 -27.02 15.82
C ARG A 326 13.69 -28.18 16.06
N SER A 327 13.94 -29.29 15.37
CA SER A 327 13.17 -30.51 15.54
C SER A 327 13.60 -31.24 16.81
N ASP A 328 12.66 -31.84 17.53
CA ASP A 328 13.02 -32.88 18.49
C ASP A 328 13.56 -34.14 17.77
N THR A 329 14.18 -35.04 18.53
CA THR A 329 14.82 -36.25 17.98
C THR A 329 13.85 -37.25 17.34
N ASN A 330 12.56 -37.18 17.67
CA ASN A 330 11.54 -38.07 17.11
C ASN A 330 10.79 -37.44 15.93
N ILE A 331 11.14 -36.21 15.53
CA ILE A 331 10.49 -35.45 14.46
C ILE A 331 8.96 -35.34 14.70
N THR A 332 8.63 -35.01 15.94
CA THR A 332 7.27 -34.71 16.43
C THR A 332 7.03 -33.22 16.60
N LYS A 333 8.06 -32.39 16.77
CA LYS A 333 7.88 -30.95 16.95
C LYS A 333 8.98 -30.17 16.28
N PHE A 334 8.64 -29.37 15.27
CA PHE A 334 9.62 -28.70 14.42
C PHE A 334 9.04 -27.48 13.69
N TYR A 335 9.92 -26.66 13.14
CA TYR A 335 9.57 -25.69 12.11
C TYR A 335 9.90 -26.24 10.73
N TYR A 336 9.07 -25.87 9.74
CA TYR A 336 9.19 -26.30 8.36
C TYR A 336 9.04 -25.10 7.42
N PHE A 337 10.11 -24.72 6.73
CA PHE A 337 10.14 -23.65 5.73
C PHE A 337 10.38 -24.27 4.36
N HIS A 338 9.50 -24.02 3.38
CA HIS A 338 9.69 -24.50 2.01
C HIS A 338 9.45 -23.42 0.96
N ILE A 339 10.00 -23.65 -0.23
CA ILE A 339 9.77 -22.83 -1.42
C ILE A 339 9.34 -23.71 -2.60
N SER A 340 8.50 -23.17 -3.47
CA SER A 340 7.97 -23.86 -4.65
C SER A 340 8.70 -23.46 -5.93
N THR A 341 8.56 -24.31 -6.94
CA THR A 341 8.98 -24.00 -8.32
C THR A 341 8.28 -22.79 -8.93
N ASN A 342 7.19 -22.28 -8.35
CA ASN A 342 6.45 -21.11 -8.85
C ASN A 342 6.85 -19.79 -8.15
N GLY A 343 7.83 -19.81 -7.25
CA GLY A 343 8.21 -18.62 -6.46
C GLY A 343 7.29 -18.34 -5.27
N ASN A 344 6.50 -19.33 -4.85
CA ASN A 344 5.78 -19.28 -3.59
C ASN A 344 6.71 -19.75 -2.45
N TYR A 345 6.41 -19.32 -1.23
CA TYR A 345 7.00 -19.86 -0.02
C TYR A 345 5.92 -19.97 1.06
N ASP A 346 6.09 -20.96 1.93
CA ASP A 346 5.29 -21.11 3.14
C ASP A 346 6.18 -21.52 4.30
N PHE A 347 5.78 -21.15 5.50
CA PHE A 347 6.49 -21.42 6.73
C PHE A 347 5.51 -21.90 7.79
N TYR A 348 5.75 -23.10 8.32
CA TYR A 348 4.87 -23.78 9.25
C TYR A 348 5.58 -24.08 10.58
N TYR A 349 4.77 -24.15 11.64
CA TYR A 349 5.13 -24.84 12.87
C TYR A 349 4.28 -26.09 13.03
N TYR A 350 4.93 -27.21 13.32
CA TYR A 350 4.32 -28.50 13.62
C TYR A 350 4.37 -28.74 15.13
N PRO A 351 3.22 -28.72 15.85
CA PRO A 351 3.15 -28.98 17.28
C PRO A 351 3.09 -30.47 17.63
N ASP A 352 2.78 -31.33 16.65
CA ASP A 352 2.93 -32.78 16.65
C ASP A 352 3.31 -33.25 15.21
N ASN A 353 3.41 -34.55 14.95
CA ASN A 353 3.81 -35.09 13.64
C ASN A 353 2.67 -35.24 12.61
N SER A 354 1.47 -34.71 12.88
CA SER A 354 0.37 -34.65 11.91
C SER A 354 0.30 -33.28 11.24
N GLY A 355 0.05 -33.28 9.93
CA GLY A 355 -0.30 -32.07 9.20
C GLY A 355 -1.55 -31.36 9.73
N LYS A 356 -2.44 -32.08 10.44
CA LYS A 356 -3.75 -31.59 10.90
C LYS A 356 -3.71 -30.56 12.02
N THR A 357 -2.59 -30.45 12.72
CA THR A 357 -2.38 -29.48 13.81
C THR A 357 -1.31 -28.46 13.48
N SER A 358 -0.72 -28.56 12.28
CA SER A 358 0.26 -27.60 11.78
C SER A 358 -0.32 -26.18 11.70
N GLN A 359 0.55 -25.18 11.87
CA GLN A 359 0.18 -23.78 11.90
C GLN A 359 0.98 -23.01 10.87
N THR A 360 0.29 -22.38 9.91
CA THR A 360 0.89 -21.43 8.97
C THR A 360 1.36 -20.19 9.72
N LEU A 361 2.68 -19.96 9.74
CA LEU A 361 3.31 -18.79 10.34
C LEU A 361 3.49 -17.66 9.33
N LEU A 362 3.92 -18.00 8.11
CA LEU A 362 4.07 -17.09 6.97
C LEU A 362 3.68 -17.82 5.68
N THR A 363 3.18 -17.08 4.70
CA THR A 363 2.89 -17.57 3.33
C THR A 363 2.95 -16.38 2.37
N GLY A 364 3.51 -16.59 1.17
CA GLY A 364 3.61 -15.52 0.18
C GLY A 364 4.25 -15.93 -1.13
N THR A 365 4.49 -14.94 -1.98
CA THR A 365 5.19 -15.09 -3.26
C THR A 365 6.27 -14.04 -3.39
N THR A 366 7.38 -14.36 -4.06
CA THR A 366 8.53 -13.46 -4.18
C THR A 366 9.33 -13.71 -5.46
N SER A 367 9.91 -12.65 -6.01
CA SER A 367 10.90 -12.73 -7.09
C SER A 367 12.32 -13.04 -6.61
N LEU A 368 12.55 -13.15 -5.29
CA LEU A 368 13.83 -13.58 -4.73
C LEU A 368 14.11 -15.07 -4.99
N ILE A 369 13.07 -15.88 -5.21
CA ILE A 369 13.18 -17.29 -5.60
C ILE A 369 13.45 -17.38 -7.10
N HIS A 370 14.47 -18.12 -7.50
CA HIS A 370 14.66 -18.56 -8.87
C HIS A 370 13.61 -19.63 -9.19
N ALA A 371 12.50 -19.19 -9.79
CA ALA A 371 11.39 -20.06 -10.16
C ALA A 371 11.71 -20.98 -11.35
N GLY A 372 11.10 -22.16 -11.36
CA GLY A 372 11.29 -23.23 -12.33
C GLY A 372 12.02 -24.44 -11.76
N LEU A 373 11.90 -25.57 -12.45
CA LEU A 373 12.71 -26.76 -12.16
C LEU A 373 14.18 -26.52 -12.52
N ASN A 374 15.07 -27.25 -11.87
CA ASN A 374 16.53 -27.21 -12.07
C ASN A 374 17.17 -25.84 -11.77
N GLN A 375 16.47 -24.95 -11.04
CA GLN A 375 17.05 -23.69 -10.56
C GLN A 375 17.67 -23.89 -9.17
N GLU A 376 18.95 -23.51 -9.03
CA GLU A 376 19.61 -23.47 -7.72
C GLU A 376 19.09 -22.27 -6.92
N ASN A 377 18.67 -22.54 -5.68
CA ASN A 377 18.30 -21.54 -4.69
C ASN A 377 19.11 -21.77 -3.42
N LEU A 378 19.74 -20.71 -2.88
CA LEU A 378 20.33 -20.74 -1.53
C LEU A 378 19.24 -20.37 -0.52
N ILE A 379 18.71 -21.35 0.20
CA ILE A 379 17.69 -21.12 1.23
C ILE A 379 18.33 -21.07 2.62
N ALA A 380 17.88 -20.16 3.48
CA ALA A 380 18.42 -20.02 4.82
C ALA A 380 17.40 -19.53 5.85
N VAL A 381 17.69 -19.82 7.12
CA VAL A 381 16.98 -19.32 8.29
C VAL A 381 17.98 -18.77 9.32
N ILE A 382 17.61 -17.67 9.98
CA ILE A 382 18.21 -17.25 11.25
C ILE A 382 17.14 -17.42 12.33
N ALA A 383 17.39 -18.35 13.25
CA ALA A 383 16.54 -18.61 14.40
C ALA A 383 17.27 -18.11 15.67
N GLN A 384 16.73 -17.09 16.32
CA GLN A 384 17.30 -16.50 17.53
C GLN A 384 16.19 -16.29 18.58
N ASP A 385 16.28 -17.05 19.66
CA ASP A 385 15.24 -17.15 20.69
C ASP A 385 13.89 -17.49 20.04
N ASN A 386 12.91 -16.59 20.05
CA ASN A 386 11.62 -16.79 19.35
C ASN A 386 11.54 -16.09 17.98
N ASP A 387 12.54 -15.30 17.59
CA ASP A 387 12.59 -14.55 16.33
C ASP A 387 13.15 -15.44 15.20
N LEU A 388 12.38 -15.56 14.12
CA LEU A 388 12.59 -16.51 13.03
C LEU A 388 12.59 -15.73 11.71
N ASN A 389 13.75 -15.68 11.06
CA ASN A 389 14.00 -14.86 9.88
C ASN A 389 14.34 -15.76 8.70
N LEU A 390 13.63 -15.59 7.59
CA LEU A 390 13.79 -16.38 6.38
C LEU A 390 14.61 -15.59 5.35
N TYR A 391 15.46 -16.30 4.61
CA TYR A 391 16.28 -15.72 3.54
C TYR A 391 16.31 -16.64 2.33
N VAL A 392 16.32 -16.06 1.14
CA VAL A 392 16.48 -16.79 -0.14
C VAL A 392 17.48 -16.04 -1.00
N ASN A 393 18.40 -16.76 -1.62
CA ASN A 393 19.46 -16.24 -2.50
C ASN A 393 20.28 -15.11 -1.86
N GLY A 394 20.56 -15.26 -0.56
CA GLY A 394 21.31 -14.31 0.25
C GLY A 394 20.55 -13.02 0.58
N LYS A 395 19.23 -12.98 0.35
CA LYS A 395 18.37 -11.83 0.63
C LYS A 395 17.31 -12.13 1.68
N TYR A 396 17.08 -11.16 2.56
CA TYR A 396 15.99 -11.19 3.53
C TYR A 396 14.65 -11.37 2.79
N LEU A 397 13.91 -12.40 3.19
CA LEU A 397 12.61 -12.74 2.64
C LEU A 397 11.50 -12.19 3.55
N ASP A 398 11.39 -12.72 4.76
CA ASP A 398 10.37 -12.33 5.74
C ASP A 398 10.76 -12.78 7.16
N SER A 399 9.99 -12.39 8.19
CA SER A 399 10.24 -12.78 9.58
C SER A 399 8.97 -12.92 10.41
N THR A 400 9.04 -13.75 11.45
CA THR A 400 7.98 -13.90 12.45
C THR A 400 8.57 -14.17 13.82
N SER A 401 7.80 -13.90 14.87
CA SER A 401 8.17 -14.25 16.25
C SER A 401 7.15 -15.26 16.79
N TYR A 402 7.59 -16.48 17.08
CA TYR A 402 6.69 -17.57 17.47
C TYR A 402 7.20 -18.32 18.71
N ASN A 403 6.30 -18.59 19.67
CA ASN A 403 6.60 -19.28 20.91
C ASN A 403 6.54 -20.82 20.74
N GLY A 404 7.53 -21.36 20.04
CA GLY A 404 7.66 -22.80 19.75
C GLY A 404 8.96 -23.39 20.29
N PRO A 405 9.50 -24.46 19.67
CA PRO A 405 10.80 -25.02 20.01
C PRO A 405 11.92 -23.97 19.95
N THR A 406 12.76 -23.91 20.97
CA THR A 406 13.90 -22.98 21.03
C THR A 406 15.23 -23.63 20.64
N ALA A 407 15.27 -24.97 20.55
CA ALA A 407 16.43 -25.73 20.10
C ALA A 407 16.03 -27.08 19.51
N GLY A 408 16.89 -27.67 18.67
CA GLY A 408 16.71 -29.03 18.17
C GLY A 408 17.64 -29.36 17.00
N ILE A 409 17.37 -30.49 16.34
CA ILE A 409 18.10 -30.92 15.13
C ILE A 409 17.65 -30.14 13.89
N ILE A 410 18.45 -30.24 12.83
CA ILE A 410 18.19 -29.64 11.52
C ILE A 410 18.08 -30.72 10.44
N GLY A 411 17.36 -30.39 9.37
CA GLY A 411 17.11 -31.26 8.24
C GLY A 411 16.75 -30.50 6.97
N VAL A 412 16.61 -31.25 5.90
CA VAL A 412 16.13 -30.80 4.58
C VAL A 412 14.91 -31.63 4.17
N VAL A 413 14.11 -31.11 3.22
CA VAL A 413 12.78 -31.65 2.90
C VAL A 413 12.52 -31.79 1.40
N ALA A 414 11.76 -32.80 0.98
CA ALA A 414 11.09 -32.87 -0.32
C ALA A 414 9.59 -33.09 -0.10
N ASP A 415 8.73 -32.35 -0.80
CA ASP A 415 7.27 -32.31 -0.55
C ASP A 415 6.49 -32.64 -1.83
N ASP A 416 5.87 -33.82 -1.85
CA ASP A 416 4.90 -34.21 -2.88
C ASP A 416 3.52 -33.72 -2.47
N SER A 417 3.22 -32.46 -2.79
CA SER A 417 1.90 -31.89 -2.57
C SER A 417 0.90 -32.39 -3.62
N THR A 418 1.36 -32.48 -4.87
CA THR A 418 0.59 -32.86 -6.06
C THR A 418 1.36 -33.71 -7.07
N HIS A 419 2.69 -33.69 -7.05
CA HIS A 419 3.54 -34.46 -7.94
C HIS A 419 4.74 -35.08 -7.19
N PRO A 420 5.13 -36.34 -7.53
CA PRO A 420 6.34 -36.95 -7.01
C PRO A 420 7.55 -36.04 -7.14
N THR A 421 8.21 -35.78 -6.03
CA THR A 421 9.16 -34.68 -5.87
C THR A 421 10.57 -35.19 -5.60
N GLU A 422 11.55 -34.59 -6.27
CA GLU A 422 12.97 -34.85 -6.02
C GLU A 422 13.72 -33.54 -5.89
N VAL A 423 14.41 -33.40 -4.76
CA VAL A 423 15.15 -32.20 -4.38
C VAL A 423 16.58 -32.59 -4.05
N VAL A 424 17.52 -31.82 -4.57
CA VAL A 424 18.96 -32.03 -4.37
C VAL A 424 19.54 -30.92 -3.52
N TYR A 425 20.32 -31.30 -2.52
CA TYR A 425 20.96 -30.41 -1.57
C TYR A 425 22.48 -30.50 -1.60
N SER A 426 23.14 -29.37 -1.44
CA SER A 426 24.60 -29.28 -1.24
C SER A 426 24.98 -28.12 -0.32
N GLN A 427 26.20 -28.15 0.20
CA GLN A 427 26.79 -27.03 0.97
C GLN A 427 25.92 -26.56 2.15
N ALA A 428 25.59 -27.47 3.07
CA ALA A 428 24.93 -27.12 4.33
C ALA A 428 25.91 -26.41 5.28
N GLN A 429 25.56 -25.19 5.71
CA GLN A 429 26.38 -24.38 6.61
C GLN A 429 25.57 -23.89 7.79
N VAL A 430 26.15 -24.00 9.00
CA VAL A 430 25.50 -23.55 10.24
C VAL A 430 26.46 -22.69 11.06
N TRP A 431 26.00 -21.54 11.53
CA TRP A 431 26.68 -20.67 12.49
C TRP A 431 25.90 -20.65 13.79
N VAL A 432 26.59 -20.73 14.93
CA VAL A 432 25.98 -20.50 16.25
C VAL A 432 26.10 -19.01 16.58
N LEU A 433 25.06 -18.44 17.21
CA LEU A 433 24.93 -16.99 17.47
C LEU A 433 25.26 -16.61 18.90
#